data_AF-A0A1H4CMV4-F1
#
_entry.id   AF-A0A1H4CMV4-F1
#
_cell.length_a   1.000
_cell.length_b   1.000
_cell.length_c   1.000
_cell.angle_alpha   90.00
_cell.angle_beta   90.00
_cell.angle_gamma   90.00
#
_symmetry.space_group_name_H-M   'P 1'
#
loop_
_entity.id
_entity.type
_entity.pdbx_description
1 polymer ?
#
loop_
_entity_poly.entity_id
_entity_poly.type
_entity_poly.pdbx_seq_one_letter_code
_entity_poly.pdbx_strand_id
1 'polypeptide(L)'
;MKKLLFTTFVISVLTAFMASAGVWKKDSIGWWYDYGNGTYPASCWQWIDSDSDYIAECYYFNDKGYLVTSSVTPDGSLVDRNGAWISVVNTSVPNDGYVQTKVVAPNGLYGNLQTGTYYFASGTEYVALLGQPSYKERIIYGFDLIRISYYGGGLFYELFMDGHKVTCGNLIQESYGKYGMYSTFVEDSYYPDGPCPVEINAISDGKIIIHTCNDPDGVCDGYYVMVKR
;
A
#
# COMPACT_ATOMS: atom_id res chain seq x y z
N MET A 1 -58.43 -25.65 28.55
CA MET A 1 -57.81 -24.36 28.94
C MET A 1 -56.41 -24.32 28.33
N LYS A 2 -56.16 -23.38 27.41
CA LYS A 2 -54.83 -23.12 26.85
C LYS A 2 -53.96 -22.50 27.95
N LYS A 3 -52.73 -23.00 28.16
CA LYS A 3 -51.67 -22.22 28.82
C LYS A 3 -50.42 -22.26 27.93
N LEU A 4 -49.95 -21.05 27.69
CA LEU A 4 -49.02 -20.60 26.67
C LEU A 4 -47.56 -20.79 27.12
N LEU A 5 -46.68 -21.11 26.18
CA LEU A 5 -45.22 -21.13 26.30
C LEU A 5 -44.65 -19.73 26.64
N PHE A 6 -43.51 -19.69 27.34
CA PHE A 6 -42.55 -18.60 27.26
C PHE A 6 -41.14 -19.19 27.17
N THR A 7 -40.63 -19.30 25.94
CA THR A 7 -39.21 -19.56 25.67
C THR A 7 -38.61 -18.23 25.22
N THR A 8 -37.73 -17.66 26.03
CA THR A 8 -37.05 -16.40 25.74
C THR A 8 -36.00 -16.63 24.65
N PHE A 9 -36.19 -16.02 23.48
CA PHE A 9 -35.20 -15.98 22.42
C PHE A 9 -34.35 -14.71 22.61
N VAL A 10 -33.09 -14.87 23.01
CA VAL A 10 -32.13 -13.75 23.07
C VAL A 10 -31.63 -13.52 21.64
N ILE A 11 -32.14 -12.47 20.99
CA ILE A 11 -31.62 -12.01 19.71
C ILE A 11 -30.37 -11.17 20.02
N SER A 12 -29.19 -11.76 19.87
CA SER A 12 -27.94 -11.01 19.78
C SER A 12 -27.93 -10.25 18.46
N VAL A 13 -28.16 -8.94 18.51
CA VAL A 13 -28.00 -8.05 17.37
C VAL A 13 -26.50 -7.93 17.08
N LEU A 14 -26.02 -8.69 16.10
CA LEU A 14 -24.73 -8.43 15.45
C LEU A 14 -24.92 -7.22 14.54
N THR A 15 -24.69 -6.01 15.06
CA THR A 15 -24.52 -4.84 14.18
C THR A 15 -23.18 -5.00 13.47
N ALA A 16 -23.20 -5.43 12.21
CA ALA A 16 -22.08 -5.23 11.31
C ALA A 16 -21.89 -3.73 11.14
N PHE A 17 -20.85 -3.16 11.75
CA PHE A 17 -20.46 -1.79 11.50
C PHE A 17 -20.01 -1.70 10.05
N MET A 18 -20.77 -1.00 9.22
CA MET A 18 -20.24 -0.49 7.97
C MET A 18 -19.12 0.47 8.37
N ALA A 19 -17.87 0.05 8.22
CA ALA A 19 -16.74 0.94 8.38
C ALA A 19 -16.86 2.01 7.30
N SER A 20 -17.30 3.22 7.66
CA SER A 20 -17.14 4.37 6.79
C SER A 20 -15.66 4.58 6.55
N ALA A 21 -15.28 4.97 5.32
CA ALA A 21 -13.95 5.51 5.10
C ALA A 21 -13.78 6.71 6.06
N GLY A 22 -12.77 6.64 6.91
CA GLY A 22 -12.49 7.72 7.85
C GLY A 22 -12.11 9.01 7.12
N VAL A 23 -12.14 10.12 7.84
CA VAL A 23 -11.87 11.44 7.27
C VAL A 23 -10.89 12.21 8.14
N TRP A 24 -9.93 12.87 7.49
CA TRP A 24 -9.06 13.84 8.15
C TRP A 24 -9.86 15.07 8.58
N LYS A 25 -9.64 15.48 9.83
CA LYS A 25 -10.22 16.69 10.42
C LYS A 25 -9.12 17.56 11.00
N LYS A 26 -9.36 18.87 11.01
CA LYS A 26 -8.44 19.86 11.55
C LYS A 26 -9.16 20.82 12.48
N ASP A 27 -8.56 21.11 13.62
CA ASP A 27 -8.99 22.16 14.53
C ASP A 27 -7.81 23.08 14.93
N SER A 28 -7.97 23.86 16.01
CA SER A 28 -6.93 24.75 16.51
C SER A 28 -5.73 24.04 17.16
N ILE A 29 -5.87 22.77 17.53
CA ILE A 29 -4.80 21.96 18.13
C ILE A 29 -4.02 21.25 17.03
N GLY A 30 -4.71 20.65 16.06
CA GLY A 30 -4.04 19.97 14.95
C GLY A 30 -4.95 19.13 14.07
N TRP A 31 -4.32 18.27 13.29
CA TRP A 31 -5.01 17.25 12.50
C TRP A 31 -5.32 16.03 13.36
N TRP A 32 -6.48 15.42 13.12
CA TRP A 32 -6.89 14.15 13.72
C TRP A 32 -7.71 13.36 12.69
N TYR A 33 -7.89 12.06 12.93
CA TYR A 33 -8.59 11.19 12.00
C TYR A 33 -9.88 10.65 12.62
N ASP A 34 -11.01 10.92 11.98
CA ASP A 34 -12.31 10.40 12.41
C ASP A 34 -12.63 9.13 11.64
N TYR A 35 -12.77 7.99 12.32
CA TYR A 35 -13.18 6.75 11.65
C TYR A 35 -14.63 6.80 11.13
N GLY A 36 -15.40 7.85 11.45
CA GLY A 36 -16.76 8.10 11.01
C GLY A 36 -17.83 7.36 11.82
N ASN A 37 -17.41 6.62 12.85
CA ASN A 37 -18.26 5.97 13.84
C ASN A 37 -18.18 6.65 15.23
N GLY A 38 -17.61 7.87 15.29
CA GLY A 38 -17.39 8.62 16.53
C GLY A 38 -16.15 8.20 17.32
N THR A 39 -15.30 7.31 16.79
CA THR A 39 -14.00 6.97 17.37
C THR A 39 -12.84 7.49 16.50
N TYR A 40 -11.66 7.60 17.10
CA TYR A 40 -10.45 8.13 16.48
C TYR A 40 -9.21 7.40 17.05
N PRO A 41 -8.09 7.33 16.30
CA PRO A 41 -6.84 6.75 16.80
C PRO A 41 -6.22 7.65 17.88
N ALA A 42 -5.64 7.03 18.92
CA ALA A 42 -4.88 7.72 19.95
C ALA A 42 -3.79 6.80 20.53
N SER A 43 -2.61 7.36 20.80
CA SER A 43 -1.40 6.63 21.23
C SER A 43 -1.02 5.47 20.31
N CYS A 44 -1.25 5.59 19.01
CA CYS A 44 -1.03 4.49 18.07
C CYS A 44 -0.62 4.96 16.68
N TRP A 45 0.00 4.04 15.94
CA TRP A 45 0.21 4.14 14.51
C TRP A 45 -1.04 3.69 13.75
N GLN A 46 -1.34 4.36 12.65
CA GLN A 46 -2.42 4.00 11.75
C GLN A 46 -1.97 4.08 10.30
N TRP A 47 -2.23 3.01 9.55
CA TRP A 47 -2.16 3.00 8.10
C TRP A 47 -3.45 3.60 7.54
N ILE A 48 -3.33 4.67 6.75
CA ILE A 48 -4.47 5.41 6.19
C ILE A 48 -4.24 5.60 4.69
N ASP A 49 -5.14 5.06 3.87
CA ASP A 49 -5.24 5.38 2.44
C ASP A 49 -6.24 6.52 2.28
N SER A 50 -5.74 7.73 2.08
CA SER A 50 -6.53 8.96 2.16
C SER A 50 -7.22 9.35 0.85
N ASP A 51 -6.70 8.88 -0.29
CA ASP A 51 -7.19 9.23 -1.62
C ASP A 51 -7.64 8.00 -2.45
N SER A 52 -7.69 6.83 -1.81
CA SER A 52 -8.21 5.59 -2.38
C SER A 52 -7.42 5.09 -3.59
N ASP A 53 -6.11 5.30 -3.58
CA ASP A 53 -5.18 4.77 -4.58
C ASP A 53 -4.65 3.36 -4.22
N TYR A 54 -5.16 2.78 -3.13
CA TYR A 54 -4.80 1.49 -2.55
C TYR A 54 -3.47 1.48 -1.80
N ILE A 55 -2.80 2.62 -1.64
CA ILE A 55 -1.56 2.75 -0.89
C ILE A 55 -1.82 3.60 0.36
N ALA A 56 -1.55 3.01 1.52
CA ALA A 56 -1.66 3.70 2.79
C ALA A 56 -0.31 4.20 3.26
N GLU A 57 -0.25 5.45 3.70
CA GLU A 57 0.86 5.96 4.50
C GLU A 57 0.64 5.67 6.00
N CYS A 58 1.72 5.61 6.78
CA CYS A 58 1.65 5.36 8.22
C CYS A 58 1.78 6.65 9.03
N TYR A 59 0.84 6.87 9.95
CA TYR A 59 0.74 8.10 10.76
C TYR A 59 0.65 7.78 12.25
N TYR A 60 1.34 8.56 13.09
CA TYR A 60 1.26 8.41 14.54
C TYR A 60 0.34 9.46 15.17
N PHE A 61 -0.57 9.00 16.02
CA PHE A 61 -1.47 9.84 16.79
C PHE A 61 -1.05 9.84 18.26
N ASN A 62 -0.91 11.02 18.85
CA ASN A 62 -0.56 11.18 20.26
C ASN A 62 -1.68 10.69 21.20
N ASP A 63 -1.44 10.82 22.50
CA ASP A 63 -2.37 10.42 23.58
C ASP A 63 -3.74 11.11 23.54
N LYS A 64 -3.82 12.27 22.89
CA LYS A 64 -5.05 13.03 22.68
C LYS A 64 -5.72 12.76 21.34
N GLY A 65 -5.11 11.92 20.50
CA GLY A 65 -5.61 11.56 19.17
C GLY A 65 -5.28 12.56 18.06
N TYR A 66 -4.31 13.45 18.28
CA TYR A 66 -3.82 14.36 17.26
C TYR A 66 -2.59 13.79 16.55
N LEU A 67 -2.55 14.00 15.24
CA LEU A 67 -1.43 13.64 14.37
C LEU A 67 -0.15 14.34 14.85
N VAL A 68 0.92 13.56 14.96
CA VAL A 68 2.27 14.09 15.17
C VAL A 68 2.88 14.42 13.81
N THR A 69 3.50 15.60 13.69
CA THR A 69 4.13 16.09 12.45
C THR A 69 5.49 16.71 12.77
N SER A 70 6.44 16.64 11.83
CA SER A 70 7.78 17.24 11.92
C SER A 70 8.49 16.91 13.24
N SER A 71 8.43 15.65 13.67
CA SER A 71 8.89 15.29 15.01
C SER A 71 9.36 13.84 15.07
N VAL A 72 9.90 13.46 16.23
CA VAL A 72 10.22 12.08 16.58
C VAL A 72 9.12 11.58 17.51
N THR A 73 8.50 10.46 17.13
CA THR A 73 7.45 9.80 17.92
C THR A 73 8.04 9.20 19.21
N PRO A 74 7.21 8.88 20.22
CA PRO A 74 7.72 8.35 21.50
C PRO A 74 8.52 7.05 21.39
N ASP A 75 8.30 6.27 20.32
CA ASP A 75 9.05 5.05 20.02
C ASP A 75 10.35 5.29 19.23
N GLY A 76 10.70 6.55 18.94
CA GLY A 76 11.93 6.94 18.27
C GLY A 76 11.84 7.03 16.74
N SER A 77 10.66 6.84 16.15
CA SER A 77 10.48 6.94 14.70
C SER A 77 10.35 8.39 14.24
N LEU A 78 10.78 8.69 13.01
CA LEU A 78 10.72 10.03 12.45
C LEU A 78 9.47 10.22 11.59
N VAL A 79 8.73 11.32 11.79
CA VAL A 79 7.63 11.72 10.91
C VAL A 79 7.95 13.03 10.20
N ASP A 80 7.56 13.11 8.94
CA ASP A 80 7.80 14.28 8.09
C ASP A 80 6.84 15.45 8.40
N ARG A 81 6.87 16.50 7.56
CA ARG A 81 6.00 17.67 7.77
C ARG A 81 4.50 17.42 7.56
N ASN A 82 4.16 16.36 6.83
CA ASN A 82 2.78 15.91 6.66
C ASN A 82 2.38 14.88 7.73
N GLY A 83 3.30 14.47 8.60
CA GLY A 83 3.10 13.47 9.65
C GLY A 83 3.29 12.02 9.19
N ALA A 84 3.69 11.81 7.93
CA ALA A 84 3.95 10.48 7.41
C ALA A 84 5.25 9.94 8.01
N TRP A 85 5.23 8.67 8.42
CA TRP A 85 6.43 7.99 8.90
C TRP A 85 7.45 7.88 7.78
N ILE A 86 8.66 8.36 8.06
CA ILE A 86 9.80 8.19 7.19
C ILE A 86 10.85 7.27 7.81
N SER A 87 11.37 6.35 7.01
CA SER A 87 12.56 5.58 7.35
C SER A 87 13.77 6.26 6.74
N VAL A 88 14.84 6.38 7.53
CA VAL A 88 16.12 6.96 7.09
C VAL A 88 17.10 5.84 6.85
N VAL A 89 17.65 5.76 5.64
CA VAL A 89 18.68 4.77 5.29
C VAL A 89 20.06 5.32 5.63
N ASN A 90 20.34 6.60 5.32
CA ASN A 90 21.58 7.26 5.67
C ASN A 90 21.38 8.73 6.09
N THR A 91 21.59 9.01 7.38
CA THR A 91 21.48 10.38 7.94
C THR A 91 22.52 11.36 7.39
N SER A 92 23.57 10.90 6.70
CA SER A 92 24.58 11.76 6.08
C SER A 92 24.22 12.22 4.66
N VAL A 93 23.18 11.62 4.06
CA VAL A 93 22.65 11.99 2.76
C VAL A 93 21.26 12.62 2.97
N PRO A 94 21.09 13.93 2.72
CA PRO A 94 19.83 14.62 3.00
C PRO A 94 18.63 14.13 2.16
N ASN A 95 18.87 13.29 1.15
CA ASN A 95 17.84 12.78 0.25
C ASN A 95 17.54 11.29 0.44
N ASP A 96 18.09 10.65 1.48
CA ASP A 96 18.03 9.19 1.65
C ASP A 96 16.99 8.75 2.69
N GLY A 97 15.75 9.18 2.49
CA GLY A 97 14.62 8.83 3.34
C GLY A 97 13.36 8.55 2.53
N TYR A 98 12.59 7.55 2.92
CA TYR A 98 11.40 7.10 2.19
C TYR A 98 10.18 7.01 3.10
N VAL A 99 9.00 7.28 2.53
CA VAL A 99 7.72 7.16 3.26
C VAL A 99 7.42 5.70 3.49
N GLN A 100 7.09 5.33 4.73
CA GLN A 100 6.54 4.02 5.01
C GLN A 100 5.16 3.91 4.41
N THR A 101 5.07 3.07 3.39
CA THR A 101 3.87 2.83 2.59
C THR A 101 3.47 1.35 2.66
N LYS A 102 2.18 1.08 2.45
CA LYS A 102 1.64 -0.27 2.45
C LYS A 102 0.47 -0.38 1.49
N VAL A 103 0.48 -1.40 0.64
CA VAL A 103 -0.71 -1.75 -0.15
C VAL A 103 -1.85 -2.19 0.77
N VAL A 104 -2.97 -1.49 0.69
CA VAL A 104 -4.23 -1.79 1.39
C VAL A 104 -5.32 -2.11 0.39
N ALA A 105 -5.79 -3.37 0.41
CA ALA A 105 -6.90 -3.76 -0.44
C ALA A 105 -8.21 -3.09 0.03
N PRO A 106 -9.12 -2.72 -0.89
CA PRO A 106 -10.46 -2.24 -0.52
C PRO A 106 -11.15 -3.24 0.41
N ASN A 107 -11.65 -2.76 1.56
CA ASN A 107 -12.28 -3.59 2.58
C ASN A 107 -11.41 -4.76 3.10
N GLY A 108 -10.08 -4.70 2.92
CA GLY A 108 -9.15 -5.78 3.29
C GLY A 108 -9.23 -7.02 2.41
N LEU A 109 -9.86 -6.93 1.23
CA LEU A 109 -10.07 -8.06 0.33
C LEU A 109 -8.86 -8.33 -0.57
N TYR A 110 -7.90 -9.09 -0.03
CA TYR A 110 -6.85 -9.71 -0.82
C TYR A 110 -7.35 -10.99 -1.50
N GLY A 111 -6.70 -11.39 -2.60
CA GLY A 111 -7.05 -12.60 -3.33
C GLY A 111 -5.83 -13.42 -3.73
N ASN A 112 -6.05 -14.62 -4.28
CA ASN A 112 -4.97 -15.35 -4.93
C ASN A 112 -4.65 -14.68 -6.27
N LEU A 113 -3.36 -14.60 -6.58
CA LEU A 113 -2.91 -14.14 -7.90
C LEU A 113 -3.36 -15.13 -8.97
N GLN A 114 -4.05 -14.64 -9.99
CA GLN A 114 -4.51 -15.45 -11.10
C GLN A 114 -3.54 -15.36 -12.28
N THR A 115 -3.37 -16.46 -13.01
CA THR A 115 -2.70 -16.42 -14.31
C THR A 115 -3.50 -15.60 -15.31
N GLY A 116 -2.82 -15.04 -16.31
CA GLY A 116 -3.39 -14.18 -17.34
C GLY A 116 -2.53 -12.93 -17.57
N THR A 117 -3.07 -11.99 -18.33
CA THR A 117 -2.41 -10.72 -18.64
C THR A 117 -3.11 -9.59 -17.91
N TYR A 118 -2.33 -8.76 -17.23
CA TYR A 118 -2.78 -7.56 -16.55
C TYR A 118 -2.16 -6.36 -17.25
N TYR A 119 -2.98 -5.36 -17.52
CA TYR A 119 -2.60 -4.14 -18.22
C TYR A 119 -2.56 -2.97 -17.25
N PHE A 120 -1.64 -2.04 -17.47
CA PHE A 120 -1.54 -0.83 -16.67
C PHE A 120 -2.83 -0.01 -16.68
N ALA A 121 -3.22 0.47 -15.51
CA ALA A 121 -4.39 1.32 -15.32
C ALA A 121 -4.01 2.68 -14.72
N SER A 122 -3.14 2.68 -13.71
CA SER A 122 -2.64 3.88 -13.04
C SER A 122 -1.41 3.53 -12.22
N GLY A 123 -0.66 4.54 -11.79
CA GLY A 123 0.29 4.34 -10.71
C GLY A 123 0.50 5.59 -9.87
N THR A 124 1.18 5.40 -8.76
CA THR A 124 1.56 6.43 -7.80
C THR A 124 3.04 6.24 -7.46
N GLU A 125 3.79 7.32 -7.47
CA GLU A 125 5.16 7.37 -6.97
C GLU A 125 5.19 8.21 -5.68
N TYR A 126 5.85 7.68 -4.66
CA TYR A 126 6.07 8.36 -3.39
C TYR A 126 7.45 8.98 -3.39
N VAL A 127 7.56 10.25 -3.04
CA VAL A 127 8.84 10.94 -2.88
C VAL A 127 8.93 11.49 -1.46
N ALA A 128 10.02 11.16 -0.77
CA ALA A 128 10.38 11.77 0.50
C ALA A 128 11.82 12.28 0.45
N LEU A 129 12.03 13.42 1.10
CA LEU A 129 13.34 14.01 1.32
C LEU A 129 13.42 14.40 2.79
N LEU A 130 14.58 14.17 3.41
CA LEU A 130 14.72 14.40 4.84
C LEU A 130 14.46 15.87 5.18
N GLY A 131 13.56 16.10 6.13
CA GLY A 131 13.20 17.45 6.59
C GLY A 131 12.27 18.23 5.65
N GLN A 132 11.77 17.62 4.57
CA GLN A 132 10.75 18.18 3.66
C GLN A 132 9.40 17.49 3.87
N PRO A 133 8.27 18.08 3.41
CA PRO A 133 7.03 17.33 3.26
C PRO A 133 7.21 16.28 2.16
N SER A 134 6.85 15.03 2.44
CA SER A 134 6.65 14.02 1.41
C SER A 134 5.49 14.42 0.49
N TYR A 135 5.51 13.90 -0.72
CA TYR A 135 4.41 14.06 -1.66
C TYR A 135 4.32 12.83 -2.55
N LYS A 136 3.24 12.77 -3.32
CA LYS A 136 3.05 11.74 -4.33
C LYS A 136 2.79 12.32 -5.70
N GLU A 137 3.28 11.61 -6.70
CA GLU A 137 3.08 11.92 -8.10
C GLU A 137 2.30 10.81 -8.79
N ARG A 138 1.45 11.20 -9.75
CA ARG A 138 0.70 10.23 -10.54
C ARG A 138 1.58 9.72 -11.67
N ILE A 139 1.78 8.42 -11.70
CA ILE A 139 2.45 7.73 -12.79
C ILE A 139 1.46 7.57 -13.95
N ILE A 140 1.86 8.05 -15.13
CA ILE A 140 1.08 7.95 -16.38
C ILE A 140 1.77 7.12 -17.46
N TYR A 141 3.04 6.75 -17.25
CA TYR A 141 3.86 5.93 -18.13
C TYR A 141 4.68 4.95 -17.29
N GLY A 142 5.05 3.79 -17.83
CA GLY A 142 5.75 2.74 -17.09
C GLY A 142 5.53 1.39 -17.76
N PHE A 143 5.29 0.34 -16.97
CA PHE A 143 4.98 -0.97 -17.54
C PHE A 143 3.67 -0.93 -18.33
N ASP A 144 3.64 -1.54 -19.52
CA ASP A 144 2.42 -1.66 -20.31
C ASP A 144 1.52 -2.76 -19.74
N LEU A 145 2.15 -3.91 -19.47
CA LEU A 145 1.48 -5.12 -19.03
C LEU A 145 2.44 -6.04 -18.29
N ILE A 146 1.84 -6.93 -17.51
CA ILE A 146 2.50 -8.09 -16.92
C ILE A 146 1.71 -9.35 -17.29
N ARG A 147 2.41 -10.38 -17.71
CA ARG A 147 1.85 -11.71 -17.93
C ARG A 147 2.22 -12.60 -16.75
N ILE A 148 1.22 -13.21 -16.14
CA ILE A 148 1.36 -14.20 -15.08
C ILE A 148 1.03 -15.57 -15.66
N SER A 149 1.96 -16.50 -15.57
CA SER A 149 1.83 -17.87 -16.07
C SER A 149 2.18 -18.88 -14.99
N TYR A 150 1.75 -20.13 -15.20
CA TYR A 150 2.18 -21.26 -14.38
C TYR A 150 3.17 -22.09 -15.18
N TYR A 151 4.40 -22.20 -14.69
CA TYR A 151 5.48 -22.91 -15.37
C TYR A 151 6.33 -23.65 -14.33
N GLY A 152 6.73 -24.90 -14.63
CA GLY A 152 7.66 -25.65 -13.80
C GLY A 152 7.21 -25.93 -12.35
N GLY A 153 5.91 -25.84 -12.05
CA GLY A 153 5.37 -26.04 -10.69
C GLY A 153 5.23 -24.77 -9.87
N GLY A 154 5.50 -23.58 -10.45
CA GLY A 154 5.38 -22.30 -9.78
C GLY A 154 4.75 -21.22 -10.66
N LEU A 155 4.50 -20.06 -10.07
CA LEU A 155 4.06 -18.87 -10.79
C LEU A 155 5.28 -18.15 -11.39
N PHE A 156 5.14 -17.69 -12.61
CA PHE A 156 6.17 -16.99 -13.37
C PHE A 156 5.59 -15.71 -13.96
N TYR A 157 6.35 -14.62 -13.90
CA TYR A 157 5.96 -13.33 -14.45
C TYR A 157 6.84 -12.92 -15.64
N GLU A 158 6.24 -12.22 -16.59
CA GLU A 158 6.91 -11.50 -17.66
C GLU A 158 6.37 -10.06 -17.66
N LEU A 159 7.25 -9.08 -17.55
CA LEU A 159 6.91 -7.65 -17.48
C LEU A 159 7.36 -6.94 -18.75
N PHE A 160 6.50 -6.07 -19.27
CA PHE A 160 6.70 -5.42 -20.56
C PHE A 160 6.59 -3.90 -20.44
N MET A 161 7.37 -3.19 -21.25
CA MET A 161 7.38 -1.74 -21.40
C MET A 161 7.66 -1.39 -22.86
N ASP A 162 6.94 -0.42 -23.41
CA ASP A 162 6.94 -0.04 -24.83
C ASP A 162 6.82 -1.23 -25.80
N GLY A 163 6.08 -2.28 -25.41
CA GLY A 163 5.90 -3.52 -26.18
C GLY A 163 7.05 -4.52 -26.11
N HIS A 164 8.12 -4.20 -25.38
CA HIS A 164 9.29 -5.05 -25.18
C HIS A 164 9.28 -5.71 -23.80
N LYS A 165 9.76 -6.95 -23.70
CA LYS A 165 9.87 -7.65 -22.41
C LYS A 165 11.11 -7.13 -21.68
N VAL A 166 10.90 -6.39 -20.59
CA VAL A 166 12.00 -5.79 -19.81
C VAL A 166 12.54 -6.74 -18.75
N THR A 167 11.66 -7.52 -18.11
CA THR A 167 12.08 -8.47 -17.09
C THR A 167 11.14 -9.66 -16.94
N CYS A 168 11.67 -10.79 -16.46
CA CYS A 168 10.88 -11.95 -16.08
C CYS A 168 11.50 -12.67 -14.89
N GLY A 169 10.71 -13.50 -14.21
CA GLY A 169 11.16 -14.21 -13.03
C GLY A 169 10.09 -15.06 -12.37
N ASN A 170 10.45 -15.67 -11.24
CA ASN A 170 9.55 -16.49 -10.45
C ASN A 170 8.79 -15.63 -9.44
N LEU A 171 7.58 -16.06 -9.10
CA LEU A 171 6.79 -15.50 -8.02
C LEU A 171 6.70 -16.49 -6.86
N ILE A 172 7.04 -16.02 -5.68
CA ILE A 172 6.93 -16.79 -4.43
C ILE A 172 5.88 -16.12 -3.56
N GLN A 173 4.88 -16.89 -3.13
CA GLN A 173 3.87 -16.38 -2.21
C GLN A 173 4.49 -16.20 -0.82
N GLU A 174 4.52 -14.97 -0.33
CA GLU A 174 5.07 -14.62 0.98
C GLU A 174 3.97 -14.60 2.05
N SER A 175 2.78 -14.16 1.65
CA SER A 175 1.57 -14.23 2.46
C SER A 175 0.33 -14.22 1.56
N TYR A 176 -0.86 -14.33 2.14
CA TYR A 176 -2.09 -14.35 1.35
C TYR A 176 -2.24 -13.05 0.54
N GLY A 177 -2.27 -13.17 -0.79
CA GLY A 177 -2.34 -12.04 -1.71
C GLY A 177 -1.03 -11.28 -1.95
N LYS A 178 0.08 -11.65 -1.32
CA LYS A 178 1.39 -11.02 -1.53
C LYS A 178 2.40 -12.01 -2.10
N TYR A 179 3.02 -11.63 -3.22
CA TYR A 179 3.98 -12.45 -3.94
C TYR A 179 5.26 -11.65 -4.19
N GLY A 180 6.39 -12.14 -3.69
CA GLY A 180 7.69 -11.54 -4.02
C GLY A 180 8.14 -11.94 -5.43
N MET A 181 8.85 -11.04 -6.09
CA MET A 181 9.38 -11.19 -7.45
C MET A 181 10.86 -11.56 -7.36
N TYR A 182 11.22 -12.77 -7.79
CA TYR A 182 12.55 -13.36 -7.60
C TYR A 182 13.17 -13.86 -8.90
N SER A 183 14.50 -13.99 -8.90
CA SER A 183 15.28 -14.47 -10.06
C SER A 183 15.03 -13.63 -11.31
N THR A 184 14.99 -12.32 -11.12
CA THR A 184 14.75 -11.30 -12.13
C THR A 184 15.82 -11.34 -13.21
N PHE A 185 15.50 -11.90 -14.37
CA PHE A 185 16.32 -11.76 -15.57
C PHE A 185 15.90 -10.47 -16.26
N VAL A 186 16.85 -9.54 -16.43
CA VAL A 186 16.65 -8.34 -17.24
C VAL A 186 17.03 -8.71 -18.67
N GLU A 187 16.06 -8.66 -19.58
CA GLU A 187 16.28 -9.10 -20.97
C GLU A 187 16.73 -7.97 -21.91
N ASP A 188 16.65 -6.70 -21.48
CA ASP A 188 16.95 -5.55 -22.32
C ASP A 188 18.07 -4.65 -21.77
N SER A 189 18.85 -4.05 -22.67
CA SER A 189 19.82 -3.00 -22.36
C SER A 189 19.18 -1.64 -22.05
N TYR A 190 17.85 -1.57 -21.98
CA TYR A 190 17.05 -0.35 -21.78
C TYR A 190 16.77 -0.02 -20.30
N TYR A 191 17.07 -0.95 -19.39
CA TYR A 191 16.64 -0.88 -17.99
C TYR A 191 17.77 -1.03 -16.94
N PRO A 192 18.96 -0.42 -17.11
CA PRO A 192 19.99 -0.50 -16.07
C PRO A 192 19.59 0.25 -14.79
N ASP A 193 18.82 1.35 -14.91
CA ASP A 193 18.46 2.27 -13.81
C ASP A 193 16.92 2.44 -13.67
N GLY A 194 16.13 1.52 -14.23
CA GLY A 194 14.66 1.59 -14.17
C GLY A 194 14.07 1.03 -12.87
N PRO A 195 12.79 1.34 -12.54
CA PRO A 195 12.19 0.92 -11.27
C PRO A 195 12.21 -0.60 -11.08
N CYS A 196 12.89 -1.09 -10.05
CA CYS A 196 13.08 -2.53 -9.83
C CYS A 196 11.84 -3.15 -9.18
N PRO A 197 11.07 -4.01 -9.88
CA PRO A 197 9.88 -4.61 -9.30
C PRO A 197 10.27 -5.63 -8.23
N VAL A 198 9.63 -5.54 -7.05
CA VAL A 198 9.95 -6.39 -5.89
C VAL A 198 8.81 -7.28 -5.47
N GLU A 199 7.58 -6.84 -5.61
CA GLU A 199 6.43 -7.62 -5.17
C GLU A 199 5.17 -7.28 -5.97
N ILE A 200 4.25 -8.26 -5.96
CA ILE A 200 2.90 -8.14 -6.48
C ILE A 200 1.93 -8.36 -5.33
N ASN A 201 1.01 -7.42 -5.15
CA ASN A 201 -0.14 -7.56 -4.28
C ASN A 201 -1.39 -7.83 -5.12
N ALA A 202 -1.95 -9.03 -5.01
CA ALA A 202 -3.21 -9.41 -5.64
C ALA A 202 -4.38 -8.89 -4.79
N ILE A 203 -4.94 -7.76 -5.25
CA ILE A 203 -6.11 -7.12 -4.64
C ILE A 203 -7.38 -7.57 -5.38
N SER A 204 -8.57 -7.37 -4.81
CA SER A 204 -9.82 -7.93 -5.34
C SER A 204 -10.09 -7.62 -6.83
N ASP A 205 -10.99 -8.40 -7.43
CA ASP A 205 -11.60 -8.11 -8.74
C ASP A 205 -10.63 -8.02 -9.93
N GLY A 206 -9.64 -8.93 -9.96
CA GLY A 206 -8.70 -9.03 -11.09
C GLY A 206 -7.72 -7.85 -11.16
N LYS A 207 -7.50 -7.15 -10.05
CA LYS A 207 -6.50 -6.10 -9.93
C LYS A 207 -5.27 -6.64 -9.21
N ILE A 208 -4.11 -6.15 -9.61
CA ILE A 208 -2.87 -6.37 -8.88
C ILE A 208 -2.15 -5.04 -8.77
N ILE A 209 -1.33 -4.91 -7.73
CA ILE A 209 -0.43 -3.77 -7.55
C ILE A 209 0.99 -4.30 -7.60
N ILE A 210 1.76 -3.84 -8.57
CA ILE A 210 3.20 -4.06 -8.61
C ILE A 210 3.83 -2.95 -7.77
N HIS A 211 4.60 -3.33 -6.77
CA HIS A 211 5.46 -2.40 -6.04
C HIS A 211 6.88 -2.53 -6.58
N THR A 212 7.48 -1.40 -6.90
CA THR A 212 8.88 -1.28 -7.31
C THR A 212 9.65 -0.61 -6.20
N CYS A 213 10.74 -1.25 -5.75
CA CYS A 213 11.62 -0.66 -4.76
C CYS A 213 12.72 0.17 -5.42
N ASN A 214 13.23 1.06 -4.59
CA ASN A 214 14.28 2.03 -4.84
C ASN A 214 15.67 1.44 -5.19
N ASP A 215 16.32 2.16 -6.08
CA ASP A 215 17.78 2.38 -6.16
C ASP A 215 18.39 2.50 -4.74
N PRO A 216 19.63 2.07 -4.45
CA PRO A 216 20.36 2.37 -3.20
C PRO A 216 20.31 3.82 -2.69
N ASP A 217 19.85 4.76 -3.52
CA ASP A 217 19.79 6.20 -3.27
C ASP A 217 18.50 6.65 -2.56
N GLY A 218 17.50 5.76 -2.42
CA GLY A 218 16.43 5.88 -1.42
C GLY A 218 15.34 6.94 -1.67
N VAL A 219 15.07 7.33 -2.92
CA VAL A 219 14.25 8.52 -3.22
C VAL A 219 12.78 8.25 -3.55
N CYS A 220 12.42 7.11 -4.17
CA CYS A 220 11.03 6.81 -4.56
C CYS A 220 10.51 5.36 -4.47
N ASP A 221 9.29 5.20 -3.94
CA ASP A 221 8.53 3.93 -4.03
C ASP A 221 7.43 4.06 -5.09
N GLY A 222 7.49 3.19 -6.10
CA GLY A 222 6.57 3.18 -7.22
C GLY A 222 5.52 2.08 -7.10
N TYR A 223 4.25 2.43 -7.33
CA TYR A 223 3.12 1.52 -7.26
C TYR A 223 2.32 1.55 -8.56
N TYR A 224 2.18 0.39 -9.21
CA TYR A 224 1.51 0.25 -10.50
C TYR A 224 0.27 -0.63 -10.35
N VAL A 225 -0.90 -0.02 -10.52
CA VAL A 225 -2.18 -0.72 -10.56
C VAL A 225 -2.35 -1.35 -11.94
N MET A 226 -2.42 -2.67 -11.98
CA MET A 226 -2.63 -3.46 -13.19
C MET A 226 -3.97 -4.18 -13.11
N VAL A 227 -4.70 -4.20 -14.23
CA VAL A 227 -6.04 -4.78 -14.34
C VAL A 227 -6.03 -5.92 -15.34
N LYS A 228 -6.56 -7.07 -14.93
CA LYS A 228 -6.74 -8.22 -15.79
C LYS A 228 -7.77 -7.91 -16.88
N ARG A 229 -7.44 -8.20 -18.13
CA ARG A 229 -8.37 -8.12 -19.26
C ARG A 229 -8.36 -9.41 -20.07
#